data_AF-A0A3S5JJU2-F1
#
_entry.id   AF-A0A3S5JJU2-F1
#
_cell.length_a   1.000
_cell.length_b   1.000
_cell.length_c   1.000
_cell.angle_alpha   90.00
_cell.angle_beta   90.00
_cell.angle_gamma   90.00
#
_symmetry.space_group_name_H-M   'P 1'
#
loop_
_entity.id
_entity.type
_entity.pdbx_description
1 polymer ?
#
loop_
_entity_poly.entity_id
_entity_poly.type
_entity_poly.pdbx_seq_one_letter_code
_entity_poly.pdbx_strand_id
1 'polypeptide(L)'
;MKSQNKVVVPDHIAKEIEESQQIEKPEETEADQAYIEESKRVLDPTLLETSLLERMPQPSGYRILVLPYKGKGVSDGGILLTQQHVERESLASVCAYVVKMGPLCYKDESKFGGTSWCQEKQWVLIGRYAGCRFKLGDEAECRLINDDEVLATIKDPDDIVAV
;
A
#
# COMPACT_ATOMS: atom_id res chain seq x y z
N MET A 1 9.31 47.53 -32.88
CA MET A 1 8.44 46.36 -33.16
C MET A 1 7.99 45.72 -31.86
N LYS A 2 6.70 45.88 -31.52
CA LYS A 2 5.78 44.91 -30.89
C LYS A 2 4.56 45.71 -30.41
N SER A 3 3.54 45.75 -31.26
CA SER A 3 2.22 46.31 -30.97
C SER A 3 1.54 45.42 -29.93
N GLN A 4 1.14 45.99 -28.80
CA GLN A 4 0.27 45.30 -27.85
C GLN A 4 -1.17 45.41 -28.38
N ASN A 5 -1.66 44.36 -29.04
CA ASN A 5 -3.07 44.23 -29.36
C ASN A 5 -3.85 43.94 -28.07
N LYS A 6 -4.34 45.01 -27.43
CA LYS A 6 -5.38 44.89 -26.42
C LYS A 6 -6.69 44.63 -27.15
N VAL A 7 -7.12 43.37 -27.20
CA VAL A 7 -8.43 43.01 -27.74
C VAL A 7 -9.47 43.63 -26.80
N VAL A 8 -10.21 44.62 -27.29
CA VAL A 8 -11.32 45.24 -26.57
C VAL A 8 -12.58 44.48 -26.94
N VAL A 9 -13.03 43.61 -26.05
CA VAL A 9 -14.31 42.91 -26.18
C VAL A 9 -15.42 43.73 -25.50
N PRO A 10 -16.62 43.85 -26.11
CA PRO A 10 -17.78 44.50 -25.51
C PRO A 10 -18.16 43.91 -24.15
N ASP A 11 -18.67 44.75 -23.24
CA ASP A 11 -18.95 44.36 -21.84
C ASP A 11 -19.90 43.17 -21.70
N HIS A 12 -20.82 42.96 -22.65
CA HIS A 12 -21.72 41.79 -22.62
C HIS A 12 -20.98 40.48 -22.94
N ILE A 13 -19.97 40.51 -23.82
CA ILE A 13 -19.16 39.35 -24.19
C ILE A 13 -18.18 39.01 -23.08
N ALA A 14 -17.60 40.02 -22.43
CA ALA A 14 -16.78 39.82 -21.24
C ALA A 14 -17.59 39.17 -20.11
N LYS A 15 -18.84 39.60 -19.91
CA LYS A 15 -19.78 39.01 -18.94
C LYS A 15 -20.17 37.58 -19.27
N GLU A 16 -20.44 37.26 -20.53
CA GLU A 16 -20.76 35.89 -20.96
C GLU A 16 -19.56 34.94 -20.78
N ILE A 17 -18.32 35.44 -20.98
CA ILE A 17 -17.08 34.68 -20.73
C ILE A 17 -16.84 34.51 -19.22
N GLU A 18 -17.12 35.53 -18.41
CA GLU A 18 -17.03 35.43 -16.94
C GLU A 18 -18.13 34.52 -16.35
N GLU A 19 -19.35 34.57 -16.89
CA GLU A 19 -20.48 33.71 -16.50
C GLU A 19 -20.25 32.26 -16.95
N SER A 20 -19.66 32.02 -18.12
CA SER A 20 -19.26 30.67 -18.54
C SER A 20 -18.02 30.14 -17.81
N GLN A 21 -17.09 31.01 -17.38
CA GLN A 21 -15.97 30.63 -16.51
C GLN A 21 -16.38 30.44 -15.04
N GLN A 22 -17.53 31.00 -14.61
CA GLN A 22 -18.09 30.80 -13.27
C GLN A 22 -18.92 29.51 -13.13
N ILE A 23 -19.23 28.80 -14.22
CA ILE A 23 -20.04 27.56 -14.19
C ILE A 23 -19.19 26.28 -14.09
N GLU A 24 -17.85 26.34 -14.11
CA GLU A 24 -17.00 25.15 -13.92
C GLU A 24 -16.00 25.32 -12.77
N LYS A 25 -16.53 25.33 -11.55
CA LYS A 25 -15.92 24.59 -10.45
C LYS A 25 -16.99 23.66 -9.90
N PRO A 26 -16.85 22.34 -9.99
CA PRO A 26 -17.76 21.46 -9.29
C PRO A 26 -17.59 21.76 -7.80
N GLU A 27 -18.67 22.20 -7.16
CA GLU A 27 -18.76 22.22 -5.71
C GLU A 27 -18.57 20.77 -5.24
N GLU A 28 -17.44 20.47 -4.60
CA GLU A 28 -17.22 19.20 -3.93
C GLU A 28 -18.34 19.03 -2.90
N THR A 29 -19.19 18.04 -3.10
CA THR A 29 -20.20 17.71 -2.10
C THR A 29 -19.50 17.09 -0.89
N GLU A 30 -20.03 17.25 0.33
CA GLU A 30 -19.52 16.56 1.53
C GLU A 30 -19.48 15.03 1.35
N ALA A 31 -20.24 14.49 0.39
CA ALA A 31 -20.22 13.10 -0.01
C ALA A 31 -18.97 12.73 -0.85
N ASP A 32 -18.46 13.64 -1.70
CA ASP A 32 -17.26 13.40 -2.52
C ASP A 32 -15.99 13.37 -1.68
N GLN A 33 -15.95 14.12 -0.56
CA GLN A 33 -14.85 14.08 0.42
C GLN A 33 -14.81 12.77 1.25
N ALA A 34 -15.88 11.96 1.18
CA ALA A 34 -15.94 10.64 1.81
C ALA A 34 -15.50 9.50 0.87
N TYR A 35 -15.29 9.76 -0.41
CA TYR A 35 -14.77 8.77 -1.36
C TYR A 35 -13.24 8.78 -1.37
N ILE A 36 -12.65 7.82 -0.66
CA ILE A 36 -11.22 7.52 -0.78
C ILE A 36 -11.00 6.94 -2.19
N GLU A 37 -10.11 7.54 -2.99
CA GLU A 37 -9.77 7.00 -4.30
C GLU A 37 -9.28 5.54 -4.18
N GLU A 38 -9.93 4.63 -4.90
CA GLU A 38 -9.57 3.20 -4.94
C GLU A 38 -8.14 2.95 -5.50
N SER A 39 -7.51 3.98 -6.08
CA SER A 39 -6.15 3.99 -6.63
C SER A 39 -5.06 3.82 -5.55
N LYS A 40 -5.37 4.08 -4.27
CA LYS A 40 -4.39 4.03 -3.15
C LYS A 40 -4.46 2.74 -2.31
N ARG A 41 -4.75 1.58 -2.89
CA ARG A 41 -4.64 0.27 -2.20
C ARG A 41 -3.18 -0.21 -2.05
N VAL A 42 -2.24 0.71 -1.89
CA VAL A 42 -0.85 0.40 -1.55
C VAL A 42 -0.76 0.36 -0.03
N LEU A 43 -0.15 -0.69 0.52
CA LEU A 43 0.07 -0.78 1.96
C LEU A 43 1.06 0.30 2.39
N ASP A 44 0.56 1.39 2.98
CA ASP A 44 1.40 2.38 3.63
C ASP A 44 1.56 2.01 5.12
N PRO A 45 2.78 1.59 5.54
CA PRO A 45 3.03 1.21 6.93
C PRO A 45 2.91 2.38 7.92
N THR A 46 2.94 3.63 7.47
CA THR A 46 2.81 4.82 8.32
C THR A 46 1.36 5.11 8.73
N LEU A 47 0.40 4.63 7.95
CA LEU A 47 -1.04 4.81 8.18
C LEU A 47 -1.68 3.67 9.00
N LEU A 48 -0.86 2.72 9.48
CA LEU A 48 -1.32 1.69 10.41
C LEU A 48 -1.72 2.33 11.75
N GLU A 49 -3.01 2.66 11.89
CA GLU A 49 -3.56 3.19 13.13
C GLU A 49 -3.25 2.23 14.30
N THR A 50 -2.93 2.80 15.47
CA THR A 50 -2.62 2.04 16.69
C THR A 50 -3.72 1.03 17.04
N SER A 51 -4.97 1.35 16.72
CA SER A 51 -6.15 0.49 16.89
C SER A 51 -6.05 -0.82 16.08
N LEU A 52 -5.52 -0.78 14.86
CA LEU A 52 -5.37 -1.96 14.00
C LEU A 52 -4.24 -2.86 14.50
N LEU A 53 -3.13 -2.28 14.93
CA LEU A 53 -2.00 -3.03 15.50
C LEU A 53 -2.40 -3.77 16.78
N GLU A 54 -3.27 -3.18 17.60
CA GLU A 54 -3.81 -3.83 18.81
C GLU A 54 -4.76 -5.00 18.48
N ARG A 55 -5.57 -4.88 17.42
CA ARG A 55 -6.45 -5.95 16.95
C ARG A 55 -5.70 -7.12 16.31
N MET A 56 -4.47 -6.91 15.85
CA MET A 56 -3.67 -7.97 15.24
C MET A 56 -3.23 -9.02 16.27
N PRO A 57 -3.35 -10.33 15.95
CA PRO A 57 -2.98 -11.39 16.85
C PRO A 57 -1.49 -11.33 17.20
N GLN A 58 -1.16 -11.72 18.43
CA GLN A 58 0.24 -11.87 18.83
C GLN A 58 0.77 -13.23 18.32
N PRO A 59 1.80 -13.27 17.47
CA PRO A 59 2.40 -14.53 17.04
C PRO A 59 3.04 -15.28 18.21
N SER A 60 2.92 -16.61 18.18
CA SER A 60 3.47 -17.52 19.18
C SER A 60 4.73 -18.23 18.69
N GLY A 61 5.65 -18.48 19.62
CA GLY A 61 6.91 -19.18 19.35
C GLY A 61 7.83 -18.39 18.42
N TYR A 62 8.30 -19.03 17.35
CA TYR A 62 9.21 -18.49 16.35
C TYR A 62 8.51 -17.89 15.12
N ARG A 63 7.18 -17.68 15.20
CA ARG A 63 6.40 -17.15 14.09
C ARG A 63 6.51 -15.63 14.00
N ILE A 64 6.44 -15.12 12.78
CA ILE A 64 6.45 -13.69 12.46
C ILE A 64 5.14 -13.35 11.74
N LEU A 65 4.47 -12.30 12.21
CA LEU A 65 3.30 -11.73 11.55
C LEU A 65 3.76 -10.71 10.51
N VAL A 66 3.40 -10.95 9.25
CA VAL A 66 3.74 -10.09 8.12
C VAL A 66 2.50 -9.70 7.32
N LEU A 67 2.58 -8.52 6.69
CA LEU A 67 1.60 -8.03 5.73
C LEU A 67 2.22 -8.12 4.33
N PRO A 68 1.68 -8.95 3.43
CA PRO A 68 2.14 -8.98 2.05
C PRO A 68 1.98 -7.62 1.38
N TYR A 69 2.97 -7.23 0.57
CA TYR A 69 2.83 -6.08 -0.29
C TYR A 69 1.71 -6.34 -1.32
N LYS A 70 0.70 -5.47 -1.33
CA LYS A 70 -0.32 -5.44 -2.36
C LYS A 70 0.14 -4.46 -3.43
N GLY A 71 0.31 -4.95 -4.65
CA GLY A 71 0.67 -4.14 -5.80
C GLY A 71 -0.39 -3.08 -6.10
N LYS A 72 -0.05 -2.20 -7.05
CA LYS A 72 -0.94 -1.13 -7.51
C LYS A 72 -2.16 -1.77 -8.18
N GLY A 73 -3.37 -1.37 -7.77
CA GLY A 73 -4.63 -1.87 -8.38
C GLY A 73 -4.82 -1.43 -9.83
N VAL A 74 -3.88 -0.67 -10.39
CA VAL A 74 -3.87 -0.14 -11.74
C VAL A 74 -2.54 -0.54 -12.36
N SER A 75 -2.56 -1.03 -13.60
CA SER A 75 -1.34 -1.31 -14.36
C SER A 75 -0.60 -0.02 -14.75
N ASP A 76 0.67 -0.12 -15.12
CA ASP A 76 1.47 1.02 -15.61
C ASP A 76 0.84 1.73 -16.83
N GLY A 77 0.00 1.01 -17.58
CA GLY A 77 -0.76 1.55 -18.72
C GLY A 77 -2.08 2.22 -18.34
N GLY A 78 -2.41 2.35 -17.06
CA GLY A 78 -3.65 2.98 -16.58
C GLY A 78 -4.87 2.07 -16.59
N ILE A 79 -4.69 0.75 -16.72
CA ILE A 79 -5.81 -0.21 -16.75
C ILE A 79 -6.12 -0.67 -15.33
N LEU A 80 -7.37 -0.50 -14.90
CA LEU A 80 -7.84 -1.00 -13.61
C LEU A 80 -7.83 -2.54 -13.58
N LEU A 81 -7.15 -3.13 -12.60
CA LEU A 81 -7.08 -4.57 -12.44
C LEU A 81 -8.33 -5.11 -11.73
N THR A 82 -8.77 -6.30 -12.16
CA THR A 82 -9.89 -6.98 -11.48
C THR A 82 -9.46 -7.45 -10.09
N GLN A 83 -10.39 -7.46 -9.13
CA GLN A 83 -10.13 -7.92 -7.76
C GLN A 83 -9.54 -9.33 -7.72
N GLN A 84 -10.02 -10.24 -8.58
CA GLN A 84 -9.50 -11.60 -8.69
C GLN A 84 -8.03 -11.65 -9.13
N HIS A 85 -7.59 -10.74 -10.00
CA HIS A 85 -6.18 -10.64 -10.40
C HIS A 85 -5.32 -10.15 -9.24
N VAL A 86 -5.74 -9.08 -8.56
CA VAL A 86 -5.02 -8.52 -7.41
C VAL A 86 -4.88 -9.54 -6.28
N GLU A 87 -5.93 -10.33 -6.00
CA GLU A 87 -5.88 -11.40 -5.00
C GLU A 87 -4.90 -12.54 -5.38
N ARG A 88 -4.84 -12.89 -6.68
CA ARG A 88 -3.88 -13.88 -7.19
C ARG A 88 -2.44 -13.35 -7.12
N GLU A 89 -2.24 -12.07 -7.38
CA GLU A 89 -0.93 -11.44 -7.27
C GLU A 89 -0.47 -11.34 -5.82
N SER A 90 -1.35 -10.95 -4.89
CA SER A 90 -1.12 -11.00 -3.44
C SER A 90 -0.73 -12.41 -2.96
N LEU A 91 -1.34 -13.45 -3.55
CA LEU A 91 -1.02 -14.85 -3.27
C LEU A 91 0.45 -15.17 -3.64
N ALA A 92 0.94 -14.64 -4.75
CA ALA A 92 2.30 -14.86 -5.24
C ALA A 92 3.33 -13.80 -4.79
N SER A 93 2.92 -12.83 -3.97
CA SER A 93 3.76 -11.73 -3.50
C SER A 93 4.95 -12.24 -2.68
N VAL A 94 6.12 -11.70 -2.99
CA VAL A 94 7.43 -12.03 -2.40
C VAL A 94 7.85 -10.98 -1.38
N CYS A 95 7.33 -9.76 -1.48
CA CYS A 95 7.60 -8.67 -0.56
C CYS A 95 6.57 -8.65 0.57
N ALA A 96 7.02 -8.52 1.81
CA ALA A 96 6.13 -8.40 2.96
C ALA A 96 6.71 -7.47 4.03
N TYR A 97 5.84 -6.83 4.80
CA TYR A 97 6.19 -5.94 5.90
C TYR A 97 6.03 -6.65 7.25
N VAL A 98 7.06 -6.61 8.10
CA VAL A 98 7.04 -7.25 9.41
C VAL A 98 6.28 -6.37 10.41
N VAL A 99 5.20 -6.92 10.98
CA VAL A 99 4.39 -6.20 11.97
C VAL A 99 4.75 -6.58 13.39
N LYS A 100 4.71 -7.89 13.70
CA LYS A 100 4.95 -8.42 15.05
C LYS A 100 5.80 -9.67 14.98
N MET A 101 6.66 -9.85 15.97
CA MET A 101 7.49 -11.04 16.10
C MET A 101 7.10 -11.87 17.33
N GLY A 102 7.23 -13.18 17.20
CA GLY A 102 7.04 -14.11 18.30
C GLY A 102 8.20 -14.02 19.31
N PRO A 103 7.97 -14.40 20.57
CA PRO A 103 8.98 -14.28 21.62
C PRO A 103 10.18 -15.23 21.44
N LEU A 104 10.12 -16.22 20.55
CA LEU A 104 11.23 -17.16 20.28
C LEU A 104 11.91 -16.92 18.94
N CYS A 105 11.50 -15.91 18.17
CA CYS A 105 12.14 -15.59 16.88
C CYS A 105 13.64 -15.34 17.08
N TYR A 106 14.46 -15.96 16.25
CA TYR A 106 15.91 -15.80 16.20
C TYR A 106 16.67 -16.14 17.49
N LYS A 107 16.04 -16.82 18.46
CA LYS A 107 16.70 -17.24 19.71
C LYS A 107 17.55 -18.49 19.58
N ASP A 108 17.44 -19.23 18.48
CA ASP A 108 18.27 -20.39 18.21
C ASP A 108 19.67 -19.96 17.72
N GLU A 109 20.63 -19.91 18.64
CA GLU A 109 22.02 -19.53 18.34
C GLU A 109 22.66 -20.47 17.30
N SER A 110 22.30 -21.75 17.28
CA SER A 110 22.89 -22.72 16.35
C SER A 110 22.47 -22.45 14.90
N LYS A 111 21.27 -21.91 14.72
CA LYS A 111 20.68 -21.62 13.42
C LYS A 111 21.01 -20.22 12.92
N PHE A 112 20.96 -19.23 13.81
CA PHE A 112 21.01 -17.81 13.44
C PHE A 112 22.32 -17.12 13.85
N GLY A 113 23.23 -17.81 14.55
CA GLY A 113 24.49 -17.24 14.99
C GLY A 113 24.31 -16.02 15.92
N GLY A 114 23.21 -15.97 16.67
CA GLY A 114 22.86 -14.87 17.57
C GLY A 114 22.41 -13.58 16.88
N THR A 115 22.20 -13.58 15.56
CA THR A 115 21.79 -12.39 14.80
C THR A 115 20.41 -12.57 14.19
N SER A 116 19.48 -11.68 14.55
CA SER A 116 18.16 -11.62 13.93
C SER A 116 18.25 -11.19 12.47
N TRP A 117 17.62 -11.95 11.56
CA TRP A 117 17.62 -11.63 10.12
C TRP A 117 16.71 -10.46 9.77
N CYS A 118 15.66 -10.22 10.55
CA CYS A 118 14.81 -9.05 10.45
C CYS A 118 14.31 -8.58 11.82
N GLN A 119 13.72 -7.39 11.83
CA GLN A 119 13.09 -6.76 12.98
C GLN A 119 11.66 -6.34 12.63
N GLU A 120 10.87 -6.04 13.66
CA GLU A 120 9.57 -5.39 13.48
C GLU A 120 9.74 -4.07 12.70
N LYS A 121 8.75 -3.76 11.86
CA LYS A 121 8.71 -2.56 11.01
C LYS A 121 9.74 -2.53 9.88
N GLN A 122 10.17 -3.69 9.40
CA GLN A 122 11.05 -3.80 8.23
C GLN A 122 10.34 -4.49 7.06
N TRP A 123 10.74 -4.13 5.85
CA TRP A 123 10.38 -4.87 4.66
C TRP A 123 11.32 -6.06 4.48
N VAL A 124 10.75 -7.20 4.15
CA VAL A 124 11.45 -8.46 3.95
C VAL A 124 11.00 -9.16 2.68
N LEU A 125 11.91 -9.94 2.12
CA LEU A 125 11.61 -10.92 1.09
C LEU A 125 11.29 -12.27 1.73
N ILE A 126 10.19 -12.86 1.29
CA ILE A 126 9.72 -14.16 1.73
C ILE A 126 9.57 -15.11 0.54
N GLY A 127 9.61 -16.42 0.80
CA GLY A 127 9.29 -17.40 -0.22
C GLY A 127 7.87 -17.22 -0.77
N ARG A 128 7.68 -17.49 -2.06
CA ARG A 128 6.36 -17.51 -2.66
C ARG A 128 5.50 -18.57 -1.95
N TYR A 129 4.31 -18.19 -1.52
CA TYR A 129 3.38 -19.04 -0.75
C TYR A 129 3.88 -19.48 0.64
N ALA A 130 4.98 -18.91 1.15
CA ALA A 130 5.47 -19.21 2.50
C ALA A 130 4.47 -18.73 3.56
N GLY A 131 4.27 -19.52 4.61
CA GLY A 131 3.42 -19.18 5.76
C GLY A 131 1.91 -19.46 5.62
N CYS A 132 1.19 -19.19 6.72
CA CYS A 132 -0.25 -19.35 6.85
C CYS A 132 -0.97 -18.02 6.62
N ARG A 133 -2.01 -18.02 5.77
CA ARG A 133 -2.76 -16.82 5.37
C ARG A 133 -4.07 -16.74 6.14
N PHE A 134 -4.41 -15.53 6.58
CA PHE A 134 -5.70 -15.24 7.19
C PHE A 134 -6.11 -13.79 6.92
N LYS A 135 -7.41 -13.51 6.99
CA LYS A 135 -7.94 -12.15 6.86
C LYS A 135 -8.33 -11.64 8.24
N LEU A 136 -7.94 -10.42 8.57
CA LEU A 136 -8.34 -9.75 9.80
C LEU A 136 -9.39 -8.67 9.44
N GLY A 137 -10.66 -8.96 9.75
CA GLY A 137 -11.78 -8.13 9.28
C GLY A 137 -11.94 -8.19 7.75
N ASP A 138 -12.36 -7.08 7.15
CA ASP A 138 -12.80 -7.08 5.75
C ASP A 138 -11.70 -6.79 4.71
N GLU A 139 -10.51 -6.30 5.07
CA GLU A 139 -9.55 -5.86 4.03
C GLU A 139 -8.06 -6.19 4.27
N ALA A 140 -7.64 -6.46 5.50
CA ALA A 140 -6.24 -6.73 5.80
C ALA A 140 -5.92 -8.23 5.68
N GLU A 141 -5.29 -8.59 4.56
CA GLU A 141 -4.70 -9.93 4.42
C GLU A 141 -3.40 -9.99 5.22
N CYS A 142 -3.34 -10.90 6.17
CA CYS A 142 -2.19 -11.11 7.03
C CYS A 142 -1.59 -12.50 6.77
N ARG A 143 -0.29 -12.62 7.03
CA ARG A 143 0.40 -13.89 6.93
C ARG A 143 1.26 -14.16 8.17
N LEU A 144 1.24 -15.40 8.64
CA LEU A 144 2.17 -15.89 9.66
C LEU A 144 3.22 -16.76 8.98
N ILE A 145 4.46 -16.31 9.01
CA ILE A 145 5.62 -17.04 8.48
C ILE A 145 6.48 -17.54 9.65
N ASN A 146 7.40 -18.45 9.37
CA ASN A 146 8.45 -18.78 10.33
C ASN A 146 9.61 -17.78 10.22
N ASP A 147 10.44 -17.70 11.26
CA ASP A 147 11.59 -16.79 11.30
C ASP A 147 12.68 -17.13 10.27
N ASP A 148 12.73 -18.38 9.81
CA ASP A 148 13.66 -18.86 8.79
C ASP A 148 13.17 -18.71 7.33
N GLU A 149 11.92 -18.32 7.13
CA GLU A 149 11.36 -18.06 5.80
C GLU A 149 11.75 -16.68 5.25
N VAL A 150 12.43 -15.86 6.06
CA VAL A 150 12.96 -14.55 5.68
C VAL A 150 14.23 -14.74 4.85
N LEU A 151 14.20 -14.26 3.60
CA LEU A 151 15.31 -14.40 2.65
C LEU A 151 16.26 -13.19 2.64
N ALA A 152 15.70 -11.98 2.75
CA ALA A 152 16.47 -10.74 2.77
C ALA A 152 15.63 -9.58 3.34
N THR A 153 16.30 -8.50 3.74
CA THR A 153 15.66 -7.23 4.12
C THR A 153 15.81 -6.21 2.99
N ILE A 154 14.78 -5.39 2.79
CA ILE A 154 14.72 -4.38 1.73
C ILE A 154 14.27 -3.03 2.31
N LYS A 155 14.49 -1.94 1.58
CA LYS A 155 14.07 -0.60 2.00
C LYS A 155 12.71 -0.24 1.44
N ASP A 156 12.52 -0.48 0.15
CA ASP A 156 11.32 -0.15 -0.59
C ASP A 156 10.78 -1.41 -1.30
N PRO A 157 9.50 -1.78 -1.12
CA PRO A 157 8.90 -2.89 -1.86
C PRO A 157 8.76 -2.60 -3.38
N ASP A 158 8.69 -1.34 -3.81
CA ASP A 158 8.55 -0.98 -5.23
C ASP A 158 9.81 -1.26 -6.06
N ASP A 159 10.97 -1.43 -5.42
CA ASP A 159 12.24 -1.80 -6.08
C ASP A 159 12.22 -3.23 -6.63
N ILE A 160 11.24 -4.04 -6.25
CA ILE A 160 11.19 -5.47 -6.54
C ILE A 160 10.06 -5.80 -7.48
N VAL A 161 10.43 -6.19 -8.70
CA VAL A 161 9.51 -6.73 -9.68
C VAL A 161 9.33 -8.22 -9.43
N ALA A 162 8.16 -8.62 -8.90
CA ALA A 162 7.80 -10.01 -8.79
C ALA A 162 7.53 -10.61 -10.18
N VAL A 163 8.35 -11.57 -10.61
CA VAL A 163 8.23 -12.30 -11.90
C VAL A 163 7.52 -13.64 -11.72
#